data_AF-A0A7S4F3A3-F1
#
_entry.id   AF-A0A7S4F3A3-F1
#
_cell.length_a   1.000
_cell.length_b   1.000
_cell.length_c   1.000
_cell.angle_alpha   90.00
_cell.angle_beta   90.00
_cell.angle_gamma   90.00
#
_symmetry.space_group_name_H-M   'P 1'
#
loop_
_entity.id
_entity.type
_entity.pdbx_description
1 polymer ?
#
loop_
_entity_poly.entity_id
_entity_poly.type
_entity_poly.pdbx_seq_one_letter_code
_entity_poly.pdbx_strand_id
1 'polypeptide(L)'
;QLESVRELKQQVRELIVQATALQRCLEAVLEEDEDMERMYLTKLHTAPPPTAPGIKHTEHEEAEMLLECYLQEIGSTLDNLELTEYQIESTEKFVSFRLDSGRNRLLKVGDRA
;
A
#
# COMPACT_ATOMS: atom_id res chain seq x y z
N GLN A 1 15.55 -16.37 15.10
CA GLN A 1 16.07 -15.13 14.47
C GLN A 1 15.82 -15.13 12.96
N LEU A 2 16.24 -16.14 12.18
CA LEU A 2 15.90 -16.25 10.75
C LEU A 2 14.39 -16.41 10.45
N GLU A 3 13.67 -17.10 11.34
CA GLU A 3 12.21 -17.29 11.21
C GLU A 3 11.43 -15.98 11.35
N SER A 4 11.77 -15.16 12.34
CA SER A 4 11.19 -13.82 12.52
C SER A 4 11.42 -12.89 11.33
N VAL A 5 12.57 -12.98 10.64
CA VAL A 5 12.84 -12.22 9.41
C VAL A 5 11.93 -12.67 8.27
N ARG A 6 11.68 -13.99 8.15
CA ARG A 6 10.74 -14.53 7.16
C ARG A 6 9.31 -14.13 7.45
N GLU A 7 8.89 -14.15 8.71
CA GLU A 7 7.57 -13.70 9.14
C GLU A 7 7.36 -12.21 8.83
N LEU A 8 8.33 -11.36 9.17
CA LEU A 8 8.32 -9.93 8.82
C LEU A 8 8.23 -9.71 7.31
N LYS A 9 9.04 -10.44 6.52
CA LYS A 9 9.01 -10.36 5.06
C LYS A 9 7.64 -10.73 4.50
N GLN A 10 7.03 -11.78 5.04
CA GLN A 10 5.71 -12.23 4.63
C GLN A 10 4.63 -11.20 4.97
N GLN A 11 4.67 -10.63 6.18
CA GLN A 11 3.74 -9.58 6.60
C GLN A 11 3.86 -8.32 5.71
N VAL A 12 5.08 -7.89 5.40
CA VAL A 12 5.30 -6.73 4.51
C VAL A 12 4.72 -6.99 3.13
N ARG A 13 4.94 -8.18 2.55
CA ARG A 13 4.37 -8.55 1.24
C ARG A 13 2.85 -8.58 1.24
N GLU A 14 2.24 -9.13 2.28
CA GLU A 14 0.79 -9.13 2.42
C GLU A 14 0.23 -7.72 2.52
N LEU A 15 0.88 -6.85 3.29
CA LEU A 15 0.50 -5.44 3.40
C LEU A 15 0.64 -4.70 2.07
N ILE A 16 1.70 -4.95 1.29
CA ILE A 16 1.85 -4.37 -0.06
C ILE A 16 0.66 -4.77 -0.92
N VAL A 17 0.34 -6.07 -0.99
CA VAL A 17 -0.80 -6.56 -1.79
C VAL A 17 -2.11 -5.90 -1.37
N GLN A 18 -2.35 -5.78 -0.06
CA GLN A 18 -3.56 -5.15 0.48
C GLN A 18 -3.61 -3.65 0.18
N ALA A 19 -2.50 -2.93 0.37
CA ALA A 19 -2.42 -1.49 0.12
C ALA A 19 -2.56 -1.18 -1.38
N THR A 20 -1.97 -1.99 -2.27
CA THR A 20 -2.17 -1.87 -3.72
C THR A 20 -3.63 -2.14 -4.12
N ALA A 21 -4.29 -3.12 -3.49
CA ALA A 21 -5.70 -3.36 -3.75
C ALA A 21 -6.57 -2.18 -3.29
N LEU A 22 -6.28 -1.62 -2.10
CA LEU A 22 -6.96 -0.44 -1.58
C LEU A 22 -6.76 0.79 -2.49
N GLN A 23 -5.53 1.02 -2.95
CA GLN A 23 -5.20 2.08 -3.90
C GLN A 23 -6.07 2.00 -5.16
N ARG A 24 -6.14 0.81 -5.77
CA ARG A 24 -6.97 0.58 -6.97
C ARG A 24 -8.46 0.81 -6.74
N CYS A 25 -8.97 0.43 -5.56
CA CYS A 25 -10.36 0.68 -5.21
C CYS A 25 -10.65 2.18 -5.08
N LEU A 26 -9.74 2.96 -4.51
CA LEU A 26 -9.90 4.41 -4.41
C LEU A 26 -9.77 5.10 -5.78
N GLU A 27 -8.82 4.66 -6.61
CA GLU A 27 -8.68 5.12 -8.00
C GLU A 27 -9.97 4.89 -8.79
N ALA A 28 -10.57 3.70 -8.70
CA ALA A 28 -11.81 3.38 -9.39
C ALA A 28 -12.99 4.28 -8.97
N VAL A 29 -13.06 4.67 -7.69
CA VAL A 29 -14.09 5.60 -7.19
C VAL A 29 -13.84 7.02 -7.70
N LEU A 30 -12.58 7.47 -7.72
CA LEU A 30 -12.18 8.80 -8.21
C LEU A 30 -12.43 8.96 -9.72
N GLU A 31 -12.46 7.87 -10.48
CA GLU A 31 -12.75 7.89 -11.92
C GLU A 31 -14.24 8.16 -12.25
N GLU A 32 -15.15 7.93 -11.28
CA GLU A 32 -16.59 8.02 -11.49
C GLU A 32 -17.23 9.15 -10.66
N ASP A 33 -17.34 10.35 -11.25
CA ASP A 33 -18.00 11.50 -10.61
C ASP A 33 -19.38 11.15 -10.06
N GLU A 34 -20.18 10.36 -10.78
CA GLU A 34 -21.51 9.91 -10.33
C GLU A 34 -21.46 9.13 -9.01
N ASP A 35 -20.42 8.33 -8.80
CA ASP A 35 -20.26 7.55 -7.58
C ASP A 35 -19.90 8.45 -6.41
N MET A 36 -19.03 9.45 -6.63
CA MET A 36 -18.73 10.49 -5.64
C MET A 36 -19.97 11.34 -5.32
N GLU A 37 -20.76 11.72 -6.32
CA GLU A 37 -22.03 12.42 -6.13
C GLU A 37 -23.00 11.58 -5.26
N ARG A 38 -23.09 10.27 -5.52
CA ARG A 38 -23.91 9.33 -4.75
C ARG A 38 -23.45 9.13 -3.31
N MET A 39 -22.22 9.51 -2.94
CA MET A 39 -21.74 9.45 -1.55
C MET A 39 -22.43 10.48 -0.65
N TYR A 40 -22.99 11.56 -1.20
CA TYR A 40 -23.67 12.61 -0.44
C TYR A 40 -25.10 12.22 -0.03
N LEU A 41 -25.23 11.09 0.68
CA LEU A 41 -26.50 10.49 1.08
C LEU A 41 -27.41 11.46 1.87
N THR A 42 -26.84 12.29 2.75
CA THR A 42 -27.60 13.29 3.51
C THR A 42 -28.19 14.35 2.59
N LYS A 43 -27.42 14.85 1.61
CA LYS A 43 -27.91 15.84 0.64
C LYS A 43 -29.00 15.22 -0.23
N LEU A 44 -28.81 13.98 -0.67
CA LEU A 44 -29.79 13.25 -1.47
C LEU A 44 -31.11 13.01 -0.71
N HIS A 45 -31.04 12.70 0.58
CA HIS A 45 -32.22 12.47 1.42
C HIS A 45 -32.95 13.77 1.78
N THR A 46 -32.23 14.89 1.89
CA THR A 46 -32.80 16.19 2.29
C THR A 46 -33.22 17.05 1.10
N ALA A 47 -32.87 16.65 -0.12
CA ALA A 47 -33.22 17.36 -1.33
C ALA A 47 -34.75 17.38 -1.57
N PRO A 48 -35.31 18.52 -2.02
CA PRO A 48 -36.71 18.59 -2.43
C PRO A 48 -36.98 17.67 -3.64
N PRO A 49 -38.23 17.22 -3.84
CA PRO A 49 -38.59 16.32 -4.93
C PRO A 49 -38.15 16.85 -6.31
N PRO A 50 -37.84 15.95 -7.27
CA PRO A 50 -37.12 16.24 -8.52
C PRO A 50 -37.83 17.17 -9.52
N THR A 51 -38.98 17.74 -9.16
CA THR A 51 -39.73 18.72 -9.95
C THR A 51 -39.19 20.15 -9.87
N ALA A 52 -38.17 20.42 -9.04
CA ALA A 52 -37.56 21.74 -8.93
C ALA A 52 -36.44 21.92 -9.99
N PRO A 53 -36.61 22.81 -10.99
CA PRO A 53 -35.55 23.12 -11.95
C PRO A 53 -34.48 23.95 -11.23
N GLY A 54 -33.36 23.34 -10.86
CA GLY A 54 -32.27 24.04 -10.21
C GLY A 54 -31.28 23.20 -9.41
N ILE A 55 -31.50 21.90 -9.24
CA ILE A 55 -30.48 21.01 -8.65
C ILE A 55 -29.39 20.82 -9.70
N LYS A 56 -28.47 21.79 -9.76
CA LYS A 56 -27.23 21.69 -10.52
C LYS A 56 -26.42 20.54 -9.92
N HIS A 57 -25.78 19.80 -10.84
CA HIS A 57 -24.82 18.74 -10.57
C HIS A 57 -23.92 19.07 -9.37
N THR A 58 -23.70 18.01 -8.62
CA THR A 58 -23.33 17.94 -7.23
C THR A 58 -21.84 18.23 -7.12
N GLU A 59 -21.47 19.21 -6.32
CA GLU A 59 -20.07 19.52 -5.99
C GLU A 59 -19.50 18.33 -5.21
N HIS A 60 -18.92 17.37 -5.93
CA HIS A 60 -18.21 16.21 -5.42
C HIS A 60 -16.77 16.56 -4.99
N GLU A 61 -16.36 17.81 -5.18
CA GLU A 61 -15.04 18.36 -4.88
C GLU A 61 -14.55 18.04 -3.45
N GLU A 62 -15.44 18.05 -2.45
CA GLU A 62 -15.04 17.69 -1.08
C GLU A 62 -14.76 16.18 -0.92
N ALA A 63 -15.54 15.31 -1.58
CA ALA A 63 -15.29 13.88 -1.60
C ALA A 63 -14.04 13.55 -2.39
N GLU A 64 -13.85 14.18 -3.55
CA GLU A 64 -12.68 14.07 -4.41
C GLU A 64 -11.40 14.45 -3.64
N MET A 65 -11.32 15.65 -3.07
CA MET A 65 -10.16 16.08 -2.27
C MET A 65 -9.84 15.11 -1.12
N LEU A 66 -10.86 14.60 -0.42
CA LEU A 66 -10.66 13.66 0.66
C LEU A 66 -10.09 12.34 0.16
N LEU A 67 -10.64 11.79 -0.93
CA LEU A 67 -10.19 10.55 -1.54
C LEU A 67 -8.78 10.68 -2.13
N GLU A 68 -8.46 11.80 -2.77
CA GLU A 68 -7.10 12.11 -3.26
C GLU A 68 -6.09 12.18 -2.11
N CYS A 69 -6.47 12.80 -0.99
CA CYS A 69 -5.60 12.87 0.19
C CYS A 69 -5.28 11.46 0.72
N TYR A 70 -6.28 10.59 0.83
CA TYR A 70 -6.05 9.20 1.23
C TYR A 70 -5.25 8.42 0.19
N LEU A 71 -5.47 8.66 -1.10
CA LEU A 71 -4.71 8.02 -2.17
C LEU A 71 -3.22 8.38 -2.07
N GLN A 72 -2.90 9.65 -1.79
CA GLN A 72 -1.53 10.10 -1.56
C GLN A 72 -0.91 9.46 -0.31
N GLU A 73 -1.65 9.34 0.80
CA GLU A 73 -1.18 8.67 2.01
C GLU A 73 -0.90 7.18 1.79
N ILE A 74 -1.77 6.49 1.05
CA ILE A 74 -1.59 5.08 0.68
C ILE A 74 -0.38 4.91 -0.24
N GLY A 75 -0.19 5.80 -1.21
CA GLY A 75 1.02 5.82 -2.05
C GLY A 75 2.29 5.94 -1.22
N SER A 76 2.34 6.91 -0.29
CA SER A 76 3.49 7.04 0.62
C SER A 76 3.70 5.81 1.50
N THR A 77 2.61 5.16 1.94
CA THR A 77 2.69 3.92 2.72
C THR A 77 3.26 2.78 1.88
N LEU A 78 2.84 2.63 0.63
CA LEU A 78 3.37 1.64 -0.31
C LEU A 78 4.87 1.84 -0.55
N ASP A 79 5.32 3.07 -0.82
CA ASP A 79 6.74 3.39 -0.99
C ASP A 79 7.59 2.94 0.22
N ASN A 80 7.08 3.19 1.44
CA ASN A 80 7.74 2.77 2.67
C ASN A 80 7.76 1.25 2.85
N LEU A 81 6.70 0.55 2.47
CA LEU A 81 6.63 -0.91 2.51
C LEU A 81 7.60 -1.55 1.51
N GLU A 82 7.65 -1.03 0.27
CA GLU A 82 8.59 -1.49 -0.75
C GLU A 82 10.05 -1.28 -0.33
N LEU A 83 10.36 -0.11 0.24
CA LEU A 83 11.68 0.17 0.82
C LEU A 83 12.02 -0.82 1.94
N THR A 84 11.06 -1.11 2.82
CA THR A 84 11.24 -2.06 3.92
C THR A 84 11.47 -3.48 3.39
N GLU A 85 10.72 -3.92 2.38
CA GLU A 85 10.94 -5.22 1.72
C GLU A 85 12.36 -5.30 1.17
N TYR A 86 12.79 -4.29 0.41
CA TYR A 86 14.13 -4.23 -0.15
C TYR A 86 15.23 -4.30 0.93
N GLN A 87 15.05 -3.59 2.04
CA GLN A 87 15.99 -3.62 3.18
C GLN A 87 16.07 -5.02 3.82
N ILE A 88 14.93 -5.71 3.97
CA ILE A 88 14.89 -7.08 4.45
C ILE A 88 15.67 -8.00 3.50
N GLU A 89 15.42 -7.92 2.19
CA GLU A 89 16.13 -8.76 1.20
C GLU A 89 17.64 -8.50 1.17
N SER A 90 18.04 -7.24 1.26
CA SER A 90 19.45 -6.83 1.33
C SER A 90 20.13 -7.42 2.56
N THR A 91 19.46 -7.37 3.71
CA THR A 91 19.95 -7.94 4.97
C THR A 91 20.08 -9.46 4.88
N GLU A 92 19.09 -10.16 4.30
CA GLU A 92 19.16 -11.61 4.06
C GLU A 92 20.38 -11.98 3.21
N LYS A 93 20.60 -11.27 2.10
CA LYS A 93 21.75 -11.49 1.20
C LYS A 93 23.09 -11.24 1.92
N PHE A 94 23.17 -10.17 2.72
CA PHE A 94 24.38 -9.87 3.48
C PHE A 94 24.70 -10.95 4.51
N VAL A 95 23.71 -11.42 5.27
CA VAL A 95 23.89 -12.49 6.25
C VAL A 95 24.34 -13.79 5.57
N SER A 96 23.70 -14.15 4.45
CA SER A 96 24.10 -15.33 3.66
C SER A 96 25.56 -15.26 3.22
N PHE A 97 25.98 -14.12 2.65
CA PHE A 97 27.36 -13.90 2.23
C PHE A 97 28.37 -14.05 3.39
N ARG A 98 28.03 -13.52 4.57
CA ARG A 98 28.89 -13.62 5.76
C ARG A 98 29.03 -15.07 6.23
N LEU A 99 27.95 -15.85 6.20
CA LEU A 99 27.97 -17.27 6.54
C LEU A 99 28.82 -18.09 5.55
N ASP A 100 28.66 -17.84 4.24
CA ASP A 100 29.45 -18.50 3.20
C ASP A 100 30.94 -18.19 3.33
N SER A 101 31.29 -16.93 3.58
CA SER A 101 32.68 -16.52 3.84
C SER A 101 33.27 -17.22 5.06
N GLY A 102 32.49 -17.33 6.15
CA GLY A 102 32.88 -18.05 7.35
C GLY A 102 33.11 -19.54 7.09
N ARG A 103 32.18 -20.20 6.37
CA ARG A 103 32.31 -21.60 5.95
C ARG A 103 33.56 -21.83 5.10
N ASN A 104 33.79 -21.00 4.09
CA ASN A 104 34.94 -21.11 3.20
C ASN A 104 36.27 -20.95 3.95
N ARG A 105 36.31 -20.07 4.95
CA ARG A 105 37.48 -19.91 5.81
C ARG A 105 37.74 -21.15 6.67
N LEU A 106 36.70 -21.77 7.22
CA LEU A 106 36.82 -23.00 8.01
C LEU A 106 37.30 -24.19 7.15
N LEU A 107 36.73 -24.37 5.95
CA LEU A 107 37.19 -25.40 5.01
C LEU A 107 38.66 -25.25 4.66
N LYS A 108 39.09 -24.02 4.35
CA LYS A 108 40.49 -23.72 4.01
C LYS A 108 41.48 -23.97 5.15
N VAL A 109 41.04 -23.91 6.40
CA VAL A 109 41.87 -24.27 7.58
C VAL A 109 41.87 -25.78 7.79
N GLY A 110 40.74 -26.45 7.60
CA GLY A 110 40.63 -27.91 7.69
C GLY A 110 41.43 -28.65 6.61
N ASP A 111 41.51 -28.12 5.39
CA ASP A 111 42.33 -28.69 4.31
C ASP A 111 43.85 -28.52 4.51
N ARG A 112 44.27 -27.74 5.51
CA ARG A 112 45.68 -27.46 5.84
C ARG A 112 46.16 -28.15 7.12
N ALA A 113 45.28 -28.89 7.80
CA ALA A 113 45.57 -29.69 9.00
C ALA A 113 45.67 -31.17 8.63
#